data_AF-A0A356FZ50-F1
#
_entry.id   AF-A0A356FZ50-F1
#
_cell.length_a   1.000
_cell.length_b   1.000
_cell.length_c   1.000
_cell.angle_alpha   90.00
_cell.angle_beta   90.00
_cell.angle_gamma   90.00
#
_symmetry.space_group_name_H-M   'P 1'
#
loop_
_entity.id
_entity.type
_entity.pdbx_description
1 polymer ?
#
loop_
_entity_poly.entity_id
_entity_poly.type
_entity_poly.pdbx_seq_one_letter_code
_entity_poly.pdbx_strand_id
1 'polypeptide(L)'
;SYNYGKRETARLKQTFSISLKLIGLVSCGVFAFCNLAAAGLVGLFVDRGTHVFEMAYKGLHLFSFTFLFMGLNVFASALFTALSNGKVSAVLSFCRTLVFVAGFLLILPQLWQMTGVWLSVPLAETLSCAVSVYCFIRYKNVYKFA
;
A
#
# COMPACT_ATOMS: atom_id res chain seq x y z
N SER A 1 10.67 19.18 -0.32
CA SER A 1 12.00 19.81 -0.11
C SER A 1 12.02 21.31 -0.40
N TYR A 2 11.65 21.81 -1.59
CA TYR A 2 11.74 23.26 -1.91
C TYR A 2 10.68 24.16 -1.21
N ASN A 3 9.50 23.63 -0.90
CA ASN A 3 8.40 24.41 -0.31
C ASN A 3 8.40 24.47 1.23
N TYR A 4 9.21 23.63 1.89
CA TYR A 4 9.31 23.61 3.36
C TYR A 4 10.10 24.80 3.91
N GLY A 5 11.03 25.36 3.10
CA GLY A 5 11.80 26.54 3.44
C GLY A 5 11.03 27.86 3.36
N LYS A 6 9.80 27.90 2.80
CA LYS A 6 9.05 29.15 2.55
C LYS A 6 7.83 29.40 3.46
N ARG A 7 7.54 28.56 4.46
CA ARG A 7 6.38 28.71 5.40
C ARG A 7 4.99 28.81 4.73
N GLU A 8 4.86 28.45 3.45
CA GLU A 8 3.60 28.43 2.70
C GLU A 8 2.86 27.08 2.90
N THR A 9 2.22 26.93 4.06
CA THR A 9 1.43 25.74 4.43
C THR A 9 0.26 25.47 3.48
N ALA A 10 -0.25 26.51 2.80
CA ALA A 10 -1.34 26.40 1.81
C ALA A 10 -0.94 25.58 0.58
N ARG A 11 0.23 25.82 -0.01
CA ARG A 11 0.71 25.06 -1.17
C ARG A 11 1.08 23.62 -0.82
N LEU A 12 1.58 23.37 0.40
CA LEU A 12 1.81 22.02 0.91
C LEU A 12 0.52 21.21 1.01
N LYS A 13 -0.56 21.80 1.55
CA LYS A 13 -1.90 21.17 1.57
C LYS A 13 -2.42 20.88 0.18
N GLN A 14 -2.24 21.81 -0.76
CA GLN A 14 -2.70 21.63 -2.14
C GLN A 14 -1.96 20.49 -2.84
N THR A 15 -0.62 20.45 -2.76
CA THR A 15 0.17 19.34 -3.32
C THR A 15 -0.20 18.02 -2.68
N PHE A 16 -0.39 17.99 -1.35
CA PHE A 16 -0.82 16.78 -0.64
C PHE A 16 -2.18 16.26 -1.12
N SER A 17 -3.18 17.15 -1.26
CA SER A 17 -4.51 16.78 -1.76
C SER A 17 -4.48 16.29 -3.21
N ILE A 18 -3.69 16.93 -4.07
CA ILE A 18 -3.52 16.51 -5.47
C ILE A 18 -2.86 15.14 -5.54
N SER A 19 -1.77 14.93 -4.79
CA SER A 19 -1.09 13.65 -4.75
C SER A 19 -2.00 12.53 -4.25
N LEU A 20 -2.77 12.76 -3.17
CA LEU A 20 -3.75 11.80 -2.67
C LEU A 20 -4.82 11.44 -3.71
N LYS A 21 -5.37 12.44 -4.43
CA LYS A 21 -6.33 12.19 -5.51
C LYS A 21 -5.71 11.38 -6.64
N LEU A 22 -4.47 11.71 -7.03
CA LEU A 22 -3.75 11.03 -8.11
C LEU A 22 -3.43 9.58 -7.73
N ILE A 23 -2.99 9.36 -6.49
CA ILE A 23 -2.77 8.01 -5.95
C ILE A 23 -4.07 7.23 -5.91
N GLY A 24 -5.16 7.83 -5.41
CA GLY A 24 -6.47 7.19 -5.41
C GLY A 24 -6.93 6.79 -6.81
N LEU A 25 -6.75 7.69 -7.79
CA LEU A 25 -7.09 7.42 -9.19
C LEU A 25 -6.23 6.30 -9.77
N VAL A 26 -4.91 6.34 -9.58
CA VAL A 26 -3.96 5.33 -10.09
C VAL A 26 -4.22 3.98 -9.42
N SER A 27 -4.35 3.94 -8.09
CA SER A 27 -4.66 2.72 -7.34
C SER A 27 -5.99 2.11 -7.78
N CYS A 28 -7.03 2.92 -7.98
CA CYS A 28 -8.33 2.44 -8.46
C CYS A 28 -8.24 1.93 -9.91
N GLY A 29 -7.49 2.63 -10.77
CA GLY A 29 -7.23 2.21 -12.14
C GLY A 29 -6.47 0.89 -12.23
N VAL A 30 -5.42 0.72 -11.42
CA VAL A 30 -4.64 -0.53 -11.33
C VAL A 30 -5.49 -1.65 -10.75
N PHE A 31 -6.32 -1.38 -9.74
CA PHE A 31 -7.25 -2.36 -9.19
C PHE A 31 -8.24 -2.85 -10.24
N ALA A 32 -8.90 -1.94 -10.96
CA ALA A 32 -9.83 -2.27 -12.04
C ALA A 32 -9.13 -3.04 -13.16
N PHE A 33 -7.94 -2.59 -13.57
CA PHE A 33 -7.14 -3.25 -14.58
C PHE A 33 -6.74 -4.67 -14.16
N CYS A 34 -6.28 -4.87 -12.93
CA CYS A 34 -5.97 -6.20 -12.40
C CYS A 34 -7.20 -7.10 -12.40
N ASN A 35 -8.37 -6.60 -11.99
CA ASN A 35 -9.59 -7.42 -11.95
C ASN A 35 -10.05 -7.84 -13.36
N LEU A 36 -10.00 -6.91 -14.34
CA LEU A 36 -10.36 -7.17 -15.74
C LEU A 36 -9.33 -8.06 -16.44
N ALA A 37 -8.04 -7.82 -16.21
CA ALA A 37 -6.95 -8.53 -16.84
C ALA A 37 -6.53 -9.81 -16.09
N ALA A 38 -7.05 -10.07 -14.88
CA ALA A 38 -6.66 -11.22 -14.05
C ALA A 38 -6.77 -12.55 -14.81
N ALA A 39 -7.90 -12.79 -15.46
CA ALA A 39 -8.13 -14.02 -16.22
C ALA A 39 -7.18 -14.16 -17.42
N GLY A 40 -6.83 -13.04 -18.06
CA GLY A 40 -5.86 -12.99 -19.16
C GLY A 40 -4.44 -13.23 -18.68
N LEU A 41 -4.01 -12.53 -17.63
CA LEU A 41 -2.68 -12.63 -17.03
C LEU A 41 -2.41 -14.04 -16.50
N VAL A 42 -3.34 -14.62 -15.74
CA VAL A 42 -3.17 -15.99 -15.24
C VAL A 42 -3.16 -16.99 -16.39
N GLY A 43 -4.00 -16.78 -17.41
CA GLY A 43 -4.06 -17.62 -18.61
C GLY A 43 -2.82 -17.57 -19.51
N LEU A 44 -1.94 -16.58 -19.35
CA LEU A 44 -0.65 -16.53 -20.06
C LEU A 44 0.42 -17.41 -19.41
N PHE A 45 0.33 -17.62 -18.09
CA PHE A 45 1.31 -18.41 -17.34
C PHE A 45 0.85 -19.85 -17.09
N VAL A 46 -0.46 -20.09 -17.05
CA VAL A 46 -1.05 -21.37 -16.66
C VAL A 46 -2.22 -21.72 -17.57
N ASP A 47 -2.26 -22.97 -18.04
CA ASP A 47 -3.35 -23.49 -18.86
C ASP A 47 -4.70 -23.45 -18.13
N ARG A 48 -5.72 -22.97 -18.86
CA ARG A 48 -7.10 -22.84 -18.38
C ARG A 48 -7.66 -24.22 -18.08
N GLY A 49 -8.05 -24.46 -16.83
CA GLY A 49 -8.65 -25.72 -16.37
C GLY A 49 -7.81 -26.52 -15.38
N THR A 50 -6.59 -26.10 -15.09
CA THR A 50 -5.79 -26.66 -13.99
C THR A 50 -6.22 -26.09 -12.63
N HIS A 51 -6.09 -26.87 -11.56
CA HIS A 51 -6.36 -26.40 -10.19
C HIS A 51 -5.53 -25.15 -9.82
N VAL A 52 -4.34 -25.04 -10.41
CA VAL A 52 -3.43 -23.90 -10.25
C VAL A 52 -4.01 -22.62 -10.85
N PHE A 53 -4.76 -22.71 -11.95
CA PHE A 53 -5.42 -21.55 -12.57
C PHE A 53 -6.46 -20.92 -11.63
N GLU A 54 -7.33 -21.73 -11.01
CA GLU A 54 -8.33 -21.20 -10.06
C GLU A 54 -7.68 -20.58 -8.82
N MET A 55 -6.61 -21.21 -8.32
CA MET A 55 -5.86 -20.68 -7.18
C MET A 55 -5.19 -19.35 -7.51
N ALA A 56 -4.51 -19.27 -8.66
CA ALA A 56 -3.86 -18.03 -9.10
C ALA A 56 -4.89 -16.94 -9.40
N TYR A 57 -6.03 -17.27 -10.01
CA TYR A 57 -7.10 -16.32 -10.27
C TYR A 57 -7.68 -15.72 -8.99
N LYS A 58 -8.06 -16.56 -8.02
CA LYS A 58 -8.55 -16.11 -6.70
C LYS A 58 -7.46 -15.34 -5.94
N GLY A 59 -6.23 -15.81 -6.00
CA GLY A 59 -5.07 -15.18 -5.39
C GLY A 59 -4.84 -13.77 -5.92
N LEU A 60 -4.85 -13.59 -7.24
CA LEU A 60 -4.64 -12.30 -7.89
C LEU A 60 -5.79 -11.33 -7.59
N HIS A 61 -7.02 -11.84 -7.48
CA HIS A 61 -8.18 -11.05 -7.04
C HIS A 61 -8.02 -10.56 -5.59
N LEU A 62 -7.58 -11.42 -4.65
CA LEU A 62 -7.27 -11.02 -3.28
C LEU A 62 -6.08 -10.05 -3.21
N PHE A 63 -5.05 -10.31 -4.01
CA PHE A 63 -3.87 -9.46 -4.09
C PHE A 63 -4.19 -8.08 -4.65
N SER A 64 -5.22 -7.95 -5.50
CA SER A 64 -5.58 -6.66 -6.10
C SER A 64 -5.90 -5.59 -5.04
N PHE A 65 -6.49 -5.99 -3.90
CA PHE A 65 -6.76 -5.09 -2.76
C PHE A 65 -5.50 -4.44 -2.19
N THR A 66 -4.35 -5.11 -2.26
CA THR A 66 -3.05 -4.55 -1.86
C THR A 66 -2.75 -3.26 -2.60
N PHE A 67 -3.01 -3.18 -3.92
CA PHE A 67 -2.66 -2.01 -4.73
C PHE A 67 -3.39 -0.73 -4.28
N LEU A 68 -4.55 -0.89 -3.65
CA LEU A 68 -5.30 0.23 -3.08
C LEU A 68 -4.56 0.87 -1.90
N PHE A 69 -4.02 0.05 -1.00
CA PHE A 69 -3.31 0.49 0.21
C PHE A 69 -1.84 0.81 -0.06
N MET A 70 -1.22 0.11 -0.99
CA MET A 70 0.20 0.26 -1.34
C MET A 70 0.53 1.67 -1.80
N GLY A 71 -0.32 2.28 -2.63
CA GLY A 71 -0.13 3.65 -3.10
C GLY A 71 -0.09 4.66 -1.96
N LEU A 72 -1.01 4.54 -0.99
CA LEU A 72 -1.06 5.41 0.19
C LEU A 72 0.16 5.23 1.09
N ASN A 73 0.58 3.99 1.35
CA ASN A 73 1.75 3.71 2.18
C ASN A 73 3.05 4.26 1.55
N VAL A 74 3.24 4.10 0.24
CA VAL A 74 4.42 4.64 -0.46
C VAL A 74 4.45 6.15 -0.36
N PHE A 75 3.29 6.79 -0.55
CA PHE A 75 3.20 8.23 -0.46
C PHE A 75 3.43 8.77 0.94
N ALA A 76 2.89 8.13 1.97
CA ALA A 76 3.14 8.51 3.36
C ALA A 76 4.64 8.47 3.68
N SER A 77 5.32 7.37 3.31
CA SER A 77 6.78 7.25 3.46
C SER A 77 7.53 8.35 2.71
N ALA A 78 7.21 8.57 1.43
CA ALA A 78 7.83 9.61 0.60
C ALA A 78 7.61 11.02 1.17
N LEU A 79 6.43 11.31 1.72
CA LEU A 79 6.10 12.58 2.34
C LEU A 79 6.95 12.82 3.61
N PHE A 80 7.04 11.84 4.51
CA PHE A 80 7.86 11.97 5.72
C PHE A 80 9.36 12.09 5.40
N THR A 81 9.84 11.42 4.35
CA THR A 81 11.20 11.61 3.82
C THR A 81 11.40 13.04 3.32
N ALA A 82 10.45 13.58 2.55
CA ALA A 82 10.51 14.94 2.02
C ALA A 82 10.35 16.04 3.10
N LEU A 83 9.79 15.69 4.25
CA LEU A 83 9.62 16.53 5.45
C LEU A 83 10.86 16.55 6.36
N SER A 84 11.98 15.96 5.92
CA SER A 84 13.22 15.84 6.70
C SER A 84 13.08 15.04 8.01
N ASN A 85 12.01 14.27 8.17
CA ASN A 85 11.78 13.40 9.33
C ASN A 85 12.08 11.94 8.97
N GLY A 86 13.31 11.70 8.51
CA GLY A 86 13.75 10.43 7.96
C GLY A 86 13.65 9.25 8.93
N LYS A 87 13.73 9.49 10.25
CA LYS A 87 13.56 8.44 11.28
C LYS A 87 12.16 7.82 11.22
N VAL A 88 11.13 8.65 11.09
CA VAL A 88 9.73 8.18 11.05
C VAL A 88 9.45 7.41 9.77
N SER A 89 9.94 7.93 8.62
CA SER A 89 9.82 7.26 7.33
C SER A 89 10.56 5.92 7.28
N ALA A 90 11.75 5.85 7.88
CA ALA A 90 12.53 4.63 7.98
C ALA A 90 11.79 3.58 8.82
N VAL A 91 11.26 3.96 10.00
CA VAL A 91 10.47 3.04 10.85
C VAL A 91 9.21 2.58 10.13
N LEU A 92 8.49 3.47 9.44
CA LEU A 92 7.29 3.12 8.67
C LEU A 92 7.59 2.14 7.53
N SER A 93 8.65 2.40 6.77
CA SER A 93 9.07 1.52 5.68
C SER A 93 9.54 0.18 6.24
N PHE A 94 10.27 0.17 7.36
CA PHE A 94 10.75 -1.06 8.00
C PHE A 94 9.60 -1.90 8.56
N CYS A 95 8.65 -1.29 9.27
CA CYS A 95 7.47 -1.97 9.77
C CYS A 95 6.64 -2.57 8.63
N ARG A 96 6.49 -1.83 7.53
CA ARG A 96 5.76 -2.27 6.35
C ARG A 96 6.40 -3.50 5.69
N THR A 97 7.64 -3.38 5.28
CA THR A 97 8.27 -4.39 4.40
C THR A 97 8.79 -5.59 5.18
N LEU A 98 9.22 -5.38 6.43
CA LEU A 98 9.81 -6.45 7.26
C LEU A 98 8.82 -6.96 8.29
N VAL A 99 8.34 -6.11 9.20
CA VAL A 99 7.57 -6.60 10.37
C VAL A 99 6.22 -7.16 9.95
N PHE A 100 5.43 -6.42 9.17
CA PHE A 100 4.08 -6.83 8.79
C PHE A 100 4.11 -7.92 7.73
N VAL A 101 4.86 -7.76 6.64
CA VAL A 101 4.92 -8.78 5.60
C VAL A 101 5.52 -10.08 6.14
N ALA A 102 6.65 -10.06 6.85
CA ALA A 102 7.23 -11.30 7.37
C ALA A 102 6.35 -11.92 8.47
N GLY A 103 5.76 -11.11 9.35
CA GLY A 103 4.86 -11.60 10.40
C GLY A 103 3.64 -12.31 9.83
N PHE A 104 2.94 -11.69 8.86
CA PHE A 104 1.80 -12.32 8.22
C PHE A 104 2.20 -13.53 7.37
N LEU A 105 3.31 -13.43 6.64
CA LEU A 105 3.77 -14.54 5.80
C LEU A 105 4.21 -15.75 6.63
N LEU A 106 4.60 -15.59 7.90
CA LEU A 106 4.89 -16.72 8.79
C LEU A 106 3.63 -17.28 9.46
N ILE A 107 2.68 -16.44 9.86
CA ILE A 107 1.51 -16.84 10.66
C ILE A 107 0.36 -17.35 9.77
N LEU A 108 0.03 -16.61 8.71
CA LEU A 108 -1.17 -16.83 7.93
C LEU A 108 -1.16 -18.11 7.06
N PRO A 109 -0.06 -18.53 6.42
CA PRO A 109 -0.04 -19.80 5.72
C PRO A 109 -0.12 -21.02 6.64
N GLN A 110 0.19 -20.90 7.93
CA GLN A 110 -0.03 -21.99 8.88
C GLN A 110 -1.53 -22.22 9.15
N LEU A 111 -2.37 -21.18 8.99
CA LEU A 111 -3.81 -21.24 9.22
C LEU A 111 -4.61 -21.55 7.93
N TRP A 112 -4.20 -20.97 6.79
CA TRP A 112 -4.95 -21.01 5.52
C TRP A 112 -4.13 -21.48 4.30
N GLN A 113 -2.96 -22.07 4.51
CA GLN A 113 -2.05 -22.56 3.46
C GLN A 113 -1.86 -21.54 2.32
N MET A 114 -2.21 -21.89 1.08
CA MET A 114 -2.03 -21.02 -0.08
C MET A 114 -2.83 -19.73 0.01
N THR A 115 -4.11 -19.79 0.42
CA THR A 115 -4.93 -18.58 0.59
C THR A 115 -4.32 -17.66 1.65
N GLY A 116 -3.71 -18.23 2.69
CA GLY A 116 -2.96 -17.50 3.71
C GLY A 116 -1.82 -16.67 3.11
N VAL A 117 -1.02 -17.23 2.19
CA VAL A 117 0.07 -16.49 1.51
C VAL A 117 -0.49 -15.30 0.72
N TRP A 118 -1.54 -15.52 -0.07
CA TRP A 118 -2.15 -14.46 -0.88
C TRP A 118 -2.82 -13.37 -0.04
N LEU A 119 -3.36 -13.71 1.13
CA LEU A 119 -4.01 -12.77 2.04
C LEU A 119 -3.00 -12.04 2.95
N SER A 120 -1.80 -12.60 3.12
CA SER A 120 -0.75 -12.03 3.97
C SER A 120 -0.35 -10.62 3.51
N VAL A 121 -0.17 -10.45 2.20
CA VAL A 121 0.25 -9.17 1.61
C VAL A 121 -0.83 -8.07 1.76
N PRO A 122 -2.10 -8.28 1.39
CA PRO A 122 -3.13 -7.27 1.59
C PRO A 122 -3.35 -6.95 3.07
N LEU A 123 -3.30 -7.95 3.97
CA LEU A 123 -3.38 -7.66 5.42
C LEU A 123 -2.19 -6.84 5.92
N ALA A 124 -0.96 -7.22 5.52
CA ALA A 124 0.24 -6.46 5.87
C ALA A 124 0.15 -5.01 5.40
N GLU A 125 -0.35 -4.79 4.19
CA GLU A 125 -0.53 -3.47 3.61
C GLU A 125 -1.64 -2.67 4.28
N THR A 126 -2.75 -3.33 4.66
CA THR A 126 -3.84 -2.69 5.39
C THR A 126 -3.36 -2.21 6.76
N LEU A 127 -2.62 -3.04 7.49
CA LEU A 127 -2.01 -2.66 8.78
C LEU A 127 -0.95 -1.58 8.63
N SER A 128 -0.10 -1.69 7.61
CA SER A 128 0.86 -0.64 7.28
C SER A 128 0.16 0.68 6.99
N CYS A 129 -0.97 0.64 6.26
CA CYS A 129 -1.77 1.82 5.96
C CYS A 129 -2.38 2.40 7.23
N ALA A 130 -2.88 1.56 8.14
CA ALA A 130 -3.37 2.01 9.44
C ALA A 130 -2.27 2.69 10.26
N VAL A 131 -1.05 2.14 10.29
CA VAL A 131 0.11 2.77 10.95
C VAL A 131 0.49 4.07 10.27
N SER A 132 0.52 4.14 8.94
CA SER A 132 0.77 5.35 8.16
C SER A 132 -0.23 6.45 8.49
N VAL A 133 -1.53 6.12 8.52
CA VAL A 133 -2.62 7.05 8.88
C VAL A 133 -2.51 7.47 10.34
N TYR A 134 -2.24 6.55 11.25
CA TYR A 134 -2.02 6.86 12.67
C TYR A 134 -0.86 7.83 12.85
N CYS A 135 0.27 7.58 12.18
CA CYS A 135 1.42 8.46 12.20
C CYS A 135 1.07 9.84 11.62
N PHE A 136 0.32 9.88 10.52
CA PHE A 136 -0.17 11.11 9.91
C PHE A 136 -1.05 11.92 10.87
N ILE A 137 -1.98 11.29 11.59
CA ILE A 137 -2.84 11.94 12.60
C ILE A 137 -2.02 12.40 13.81
N ARG A 138 -1.06 11.59 14.27
CA ARG A 138 -0.20 11.93 15.42
C ARG A 138 0.71 13.11 15.12
N TYR A 139 1.28 13.16 13.92
CA TYR A 139 2.14 14.24 13.45
C TYR A 139 1.37 15.43 12.88
N LYS A 140 0.03 15.33 12.70
CA LYS A 140 -0.86 16.47 12.38
C LYS A 140 -0.69 17.61 13.38
N ASN A 141 -0.54 17.30 14.67
CA ASN A 141 -0.33 18.29 15.74
C ASN A 141 1.08 18.89 15.76
N VAL A 142 2.09 18.16 15.26
CA VAL A 142 3.49 18.63 15.23
C VAL A 142 3.75 19.51 14.01
N TYR A 143 3.14 19.20 12.87
CA TYR A 143 3.37 19.90 11.60
C TYR A 143 2.26 20.88 11.19
N LYS A 144 1.23 21.09 12.03
CA LYS A 144 0.08 21.99 11.78
C LYS A 144 -0.39 21.92 10.31
N PHE A 145 -0.81 20.73 9.89
CA PHE A 145 -1.59 20.59 8.66
C PHE A 145 -3.06 21.05 8.85
N ALA A 146 -3.37 21.80 9.91
CA ALA A 146 -4.63 22.49 10.15
C ALA A 146 -4.34 23.72 10.99
#